data_AF-A0A846A8U5-F1
#
_entry.id   AF-A0A846A8U5-F1
#
_cell.length_a   1.000
_cell.length_b   1.000
_cell.length_c   1.000
_cell.angle_alpha   90.00
_cell.angle_beta   90.00
_cell.angle_gamma   90.00
#
_symmetry.space_group_name_H-M   'P 1'
#
loop_
_entity.id
_entity.type
_entity.pdbx_description
1 polymer ?
#
loop_
_entity_poly.entity_id
_entity_poly.type
_entity_poly.pdbx_seq_one_letter_code
_entity_poly.pdbx_strand_id
1 'polypeptide(L)'
;MFVFGDSLSYPGNTNGTRNAGRFFERRASNGYVFTDILASCLDLDPVTFYRPARGGVSSDGANFARGGNDTEEVLEQVDSFLGYLSGADQSANSNALYTLWMGGNDYIMDTVFNGKDAEPDNVVENISSAIKTLHDKGAEDFLIPNIESGYIVYVHYSISPSPHLPISPNNTIKYSTGFDITRYSLLVTPYSLLLSNTITNYPDSI
;
A
#
# COMPACT_ATOMS: atom_id res chain seq x y z
N MET A 1 -2.14 -3.47 -10.74
CA MET A 1 -1.93 -2.79 -9.44
C MET A 1 -2.10 -3.80 -8.32
N PHE A 2 -1.17 -3.80 -7.37
CA PHE A 2 -1.23 -4.62 -6.16
C PHE A 2 -1.39 -3.73 -4.95
N VAL A 3 -2.37 -4.02 -4.10
CA VAL A 3 -2.72 -3.15 -2.96
C VAL A 3 -2.58 -3.92 -1.66
N PHE A 4 -1.89 -3.32 -0.71
CA PHE A 4 -1.77 -3.74 0.68
C PHE A 4 -2.20 -2.57 1.56
N GLY A 5 -2.97 -2.83 2.60
CA GLY A 5 -3.48 -1.74 3.42
C GLY A 5 -4.65 -2.10 4.31
N ASP A 6 -5.28 -1.06 4.83
CA ASP A 6 -6.38 -1.17 5.77
C ASP A 6 -7.74 -0.79 5.16
N SER A 7 -8.63 -0.29 6.02
CA SER A 7 -9.96 0.22 5.68
C SER A 7 -9.97 1.35 4.63
N LEU A 8 -8.90 2.14 4.51
CA LEU A 8 -8.76 3.23 3.51
C LEU A 8 -8.47 2.71 2.10
N SER A 9 -8.05 1.46 2.00
CA SER A 9 -7.68 0.78 0.75
C SER A 9 -8.59 -0.41 0.43
N TYR A 10 -9.46 -0.78 1.37
CA TYR A 10 -10.32 -1.95 1.27
C TYR A 10 -11.57 -1.66 0.42
N PRO A 11 -11.77 -2.37 -0.71
CA PRO A 11 -12.86 -2.11 -1.65
C PRO A 11 -14.22 -2.67 -1.19
N GLY A 12 -14.30 -3.19 0.04
CA GLY A 12 -15.48 -3.89 0.54
C GLY A 12 -15.52 -5.37 0.09
N ASN A 13 -16.39 -6.16 0.71
CA ASN A 13 -16.64 -7.56 0.31
C ASN A 13 -18.12 -7.71 -0.05
N THR A 14 -18.42 -8.30 -1.21
CA THR A 14 -19.80 -8.56 -1.67
C THR A 14 -20.47 -9.75 -0.94
N ASN A 15 -19.73 -10.62 -0.24
CA ASN A 15 -20.20 -11.90 0.30
C ASN A 15 -20.28 -12.03 1.85
N GLY A 16 -20.13 -10.96 2.65
CA GLY A 16 -20.12 -11.02 4.13
C GLY A 16 -21.14 -10.11 4.84
N THR A 17 -21.82 -10.60 5.87
CA THR A 17 -22.98 -9.96 6.54
C THR A 17 -22.68 -8.79 7.48
N ARG A 18 -21.43 -8.33 7.64
CA ARG A 18 -21.13 -7.21 8.57
C ARG A 18 -21.42 -5.86 7.91
N ASN A 19 -22.40 -5.14 8.49
CA ASN A 19 -22.67 -3.71 8.31
C ASN A 19 -23.16 -3.20 6.94
N ALA A 20 -23.99 -3.96 6.24
CA ALA A 20 -24.55 -3.57 4.93
C ALA A 20 -25.41 -2.28 4.93
N GLY A 21 -25.73 -1.69 6.09
CA GLY A 21 -26.64 -0.53 6.20
C GLY A 21 -26.01 0.82 6.54
N ARG A 22 -24.70 0.91 6.83
CA ARG A 22 -24.03 2.18 7.25
C ARG A 22 -22.91 2.65 6.33
N PHE A 23 -22.50 1.82 5.39
CA PHE A 23 -21.27 1.96 4.64
C PHE A 23 -21.53 1.72 3.15
N PHE A 24 -21.02 2.59 2.28
CA PHE A 24 -21.21 2.49 0.84
C PHE A 24 -20.53 1.23 0.31
N GLU A 25 -21.33 0.28 -0.20
CA GLU A 25 -20.83 -1.01 -0.70
C GLU A 25 -19.84 -1.71 0.26
N ARG A 26 -20.02 -1.51 1.57
CA ARG A 26 -19.17 -2.04 2.65
C ARG A 26 -17.72 -1.54 2.69
N ARG A 27 -17.43 -0.44 2.01
CA ARG A 27 -16.19 0.34 2.21
C ARG A 27 -16.28 1.10 3.52
N ALA A 28 -15.16 1.39 4.19
CA ALA A 28 -15.16 2.24 5.40
C ALA A 28 -15.33 3.74 5.03
N SER A 29 -16.32 4.02 4.20
CA SER A 29 -16.60 5.32 3.58
C SER A 29 -18.09 5.40 3.20
N ASN A 30 -18.55 6.61 2.92
CA ASN A 30 -19.84 6.88 2.29
C ASN A 30 -19.76 6.88 0.74
N GLY A 31 -18.61 6.53 0.18
CA GLY A 31 -18.38 6.40 -1.25
C GLY A 31 -17.19 5.48 -1.56
N TYR A 32 -16.65 5.63 -2.77
CA TYR A 32 -15.41 4.96 -3.17
C TYR A 32 -14.25 5.34 -2.24
N VAL A 33 -13.37 4.37 -1.99
CA VAL A 33 -12.12 4.57 -1.27
C VAL A 33 -10.99 4.89 -2.25
N PHE A 34 -9.84 5.29 -1.73
CA PHE A 34 -8.69 5.72 -2.53
C PHE A 34 -8.31 4.73 -3.64
N THR A 35 -8.33 3.44 -3.32
CA THR A 35 -7.92 2.40 -4.27
C THR A 35 -8.91 2.19 -5.40
N ASP A 36 -10.21 2.43 -5.19
CA ASP A 36 -11.18 2.41 -6.28
C ASP A 36 -10.94 3.58 -7.24
N ILE A 37 -10.70 4.77 -6.68
CA ILE A 37 -10.42 5.98 -7.46
C ILE A 37 -9.12 5.82 -8.23
N LEU A 38 -8.06 5.35 -7.57
CA LEU A 38 -6.77 5.11 -8.20
C LEU A 38 -6.85 4.06 -9.30
N ALA A 39 -7.50 2.92 -9.05
CA ALA A 39 -7.68 1.88 -10.05
C ALA A 39 -8.47 2.39 -11.26
N SER A 40 -9.55 3.16 -11.03
CA SER A 40 -10.33 3.79 -12.10
C SER A 40 -9.51 4.78 -12.92
N CYS A 41 -8.67 5.61 -12.29
CA CYS A 41 -7.78 6.55 -12.99
C CYS A 41 -6.72 5.84 -13.84
N LEU A 42 -6.35 4.62 -13.47
CA LEU A 42 -5.37 3.80 -14.18
C LEU A 42 -6.01 2.82 -15.19
N ASP A 43 -7.35 2.82 -15.31
CA ASP A 43 -8.11 1.86 -16.11
C ASP A 43 -7.80 0.39 -15.74
N LEU A 44 -7.78 0.11 -14.43
CA LEU A 44 -7.51 -1.20 -13.85
C LEU A 44 -8.68 -1.69 -12.99
N ASP A 45 -8.90 -3.01 -12.96
CA ASP A 45 -9.88 -3.66 -12.06
C ASP A 45 -9.24 -4.76 -11.19
N PRO A 46 -8.46 -4.40 -10.15
CA PRO A 46 -7.80 -5.38 -9.30
C PRO A 46 -8.82 -6.16 -8.45
N VAL A 47 -8.79 -7.49 -8.54
CA VAL A 47 -9.70 -8.36 -7.79
C VAL A 47 -9.41 -8.33 -6.28
N THR A 48 -10.47 -8.35 -5.46
CA THR A 48 -10.32 -8.44 -3.99
C THR A 48 -9.85 -9.84 -3.59
N PHE A 49 -8.74 -9.93 -2.87
CA PHE A 49 -8.11 -11.20 -2.50
C PHE A 49 -8.64 -11.73 -1.15
N TYR A 50 -9.82 -12.34 -1.16
CA TYR A 50 -10.46 -12.90 0.05
C TYR A 50 -10.20 -14.41 0.19
N ARG A 51 -8.95 -14.79 0.51
CA ARG A 51 -8.45 -16.19 0.53
C ARG A 51 -8.51 -16.82 -0.88
N PRO A 52 -7.68 -17.82 -1.20
CA PRO A 52 -7.53 -18.34 -2.56
C PRO A 52 -8.74 -19.20 -2.96
N ALA A 53 -9.89 -18.57 -3.18
CA ALA A 53 -11.03 -19.21 -3.82
C ALA A 53 -10.77 -19.25 -5.33
N ARG A 54 -9.81 -20.11 -5.74
CA ARG A 54 -9.66 -20.68 -7.09
C ARG A 54 -9.48 -19.74 -8.29
N GLY A 55 -9.51 -18.42 -8.11
CA GLY A 55 -9.51 -17.43 -9.21
C GLY A 55 -8.19 -16.73 -9.50
N GLY A 56 -7.18 -16.86 -8.63
CA GLY A 56 -5.89 -16.20 -8.80
C GLY A 56 -5.94 -14.67 -8.69
N VAL A 57 -4.82 -14.03 -9.04
CA VAL A 57 -4.72 -12.59 -9.28
C VAL A 57 -5.16 -12.32 -10.72
N SER A 58 -5.88 -11.22 -10.97
CA SER A 58 -6.28 -10.83 -12.33
C SER A 58 -5.10 -10.24 -13.13
N SER A 59 -5.26 -10.03 -14.44
CA SER A 59 -4.27 -9.28 -15.22
C SER A 59 -4.01 -7.87 -14.66
N ASP A 60 -5.04 -7.29 -14.05
CA ASP A 60 -5.04 -5.93 -13.52
C ASP A 60 -4.53 -5.88 -12.08
N GLY A 61 -4.22 -7.05 -11.50
CA GLY A 61 -3.66 -7.23 -10.18
C GLY A 61 -4.70 -7.67 -9.14
N ALA A 62 -4.41 -7.36 -7.88
CA ALA A 62 -5.22 -7.77 -6.74
C ALA A 62 -5.11 -6.80 -5.56
N ASN A 63 -6.18 -6.73 -4.78
CA ASN A 63 -6.25 -5.96 -3.56
C ASN A 63 -6.30 -6.88 -2.33
N PHE A 64 -5.23 -6.86 -1.54
CA PHE A 64 -5.04 -7.64 -0.31
C PHE A 64 -5.47 -6.90 0.95
N ALA A 65 -5.86 -5.62 0.83
CA ALA A 65 -6.22 -4.78 1.96
C ALA A 65 -7.39 -5.39 2.76
N ARG A 66 -7.43 -5.09 4.06
CA ARG A 66 -8.47 -5.56 4.97
C ARG A 66 -8.81 -4.47 5.99
N GLY A 67 -10.10 -4.23 6.20
CA GLY A 67 -10.54 -3.22 7.15
C GLY A 67 -10.07 -3.50 8.58
N GLY A 68 -9.41 -2.51 9.19
CA GLY A 68 -8.96 -2.55 10.57
C GLY A 68 -7.55 -3.10 10.80
N ASN A 69 -6.86 -3.55 9.74
CA ASN A 69 -5.50 -4.05 9.85
C ASN A 69 -4.49 -2.96 10.25
N ASP A 70 -3.45 -3.31 10.98
CA ASP A 70 -2.27 -2.52 11.33
C ASP A 70 -1.04 -2.93 10.48
N THR A 71 0.14 -2.39 10.78
CA THR A 71 1.36 -2.70 10.02
C THR A 71 1.90 -4.11 10.22
N GLU A 72 1.61 -4.79 11.34
CA GLU A 72 1.99 -6.21 11.49
C GLU A 72 1.19 -7.05 10.49
N GLU A 73 -0.10 -6.76 10.34
CA GLU A 73 -0.97 -7.52 9.45
C GLU A 73 -0.76 -7.16 7.97
N VAL A 74 -0.04 -6.08 7.63
CA VAL A 74 0.47 -5.85 6.26
C VAL A 74 1.49 -6.90 5.86
N LEU A 75 2.36 -7.32 6.79
CA LEU A 75 3.34 -8.36 6.50
C LEU A 75 2.64 -9.67 6.11
N GLU A 76 1.52 -9.99 6.76
CA GLU A 76 0.69 -11.15 6.38
C GLU A 76 0.05 -11.01 4.99
N GLN A 77 -0.34 -9.79 4.60
CA GLN A 77 -0.85 -9.51 3.25
C GLN A 77 0.26 -9.69 2.21
N VAL A 78 1.49 -9.25 2.49
CA VAL A 78 2.66 -9.48 1.65
C VAL A 78 2.96 -10.98 1.54
N ASP A 79 2.96 -11.71 2.65
CA ASP A 79 3.16 -13.16 2.64
C ASP A 79 2.09 -13.89 1.82
N SER A 80 0.84 -13.42 1.86
CA SER A 80 -0.24 -13.94 1.02
C SER A 80 0.05 -13.74 -0.48
N PHE A 81 0.59 -12.58 -0.86
CA PHE A 81 1.04 -12.29 -2.22
C PHE A 81 2.24 -13.17 -2.61
N LEU A 82 3.21 -13.37 -1.73
CA LEU A 82 4.35 -14.25 -1.97
C LEU A 82 3.93 -15.72 -2.15
N GLY A 83 2.93 -16.16 -1.37
CA GLY A 83 2.33 -17.48 -1.53
C GLY A 83 1.66 -17.65 -2.88
N TYR A 84 0.98 -16.61 -3.39
CA TYR A 84 0.45 -16.60 -4.75
C TYR A 84 1.57 -16.70 -5.80
N LEU A 85 2.60 -15.85 -5.71
CA LEU A 85 3.73 -15.85 -6.65
C LEU A 85 4.43 -17.21 -6.69
N SER A 86 4.68 -17.79 -5.51
CA SER A 86 5.33 -19.09 -5.38
C SER A 86 4.47 -20.23 -5.92
N GLY A 87 3.15 -20.18 -5.72
CA GLY A 87 2.19 -21.13 -6.30
C GLY A 87 2.09 -21.06 -7.82
N ALA A 88 2.46 -19.93 -8.42
CA ALA A 88 2.47 -19.70 -9.86
C ALA A 88 3.87 -19.80 -10.51
N ASP A 89 4.93 -20.02 -9.72
CA ASP A 89 6.34 -19.93 -10.16
C ASP A 89 6.66 -18.59 -10.87
N GLN A 90 6.21 -17.49 -10.25
CA GLN A 90 6.33 -16.13 -10.79
C GLN A 90 7.14 -15.22 -9.88
N SER A 91 7.81 -14.24 -10.49
CA SER A 91 8.26 -13.02 -9.80
C SER A 91 7.14 -11.99 -9.76
N ALA A 92 7.28 -11.02 -8.85
CA ALA A 92 6.45 -9.83 -8.87
C ALA A 92 6.60 -9.11 -10.21
N ASN A 93 5.50 -8.56 -10.74
CA ASN A 93 5.51 -7.82 -11.99
C ASN A 93 6.19 -6.47 -11.78
N SER A 94 7.35 -6.26 -12.38
CA SER A 94 8.14 -5.03 -12.26
C SER A 94 7.46 -3.79 -12.84
N ASN A 95 6.46 -3.96 -13.72
CA ASN A 95 5.70 -2.86 -14.32
C ASN A 95 4.38 -2.58 -13.59
N ALA A 96 4.08 -3.30 -12.50
CA ALA A 96 2.87 -3.08 -11.72
C ALA A 96 3.12 -2.03 -10.63
N LEU A 97 2.11 -1.19 -10.36
CA LEU A 97 2.10 -0.32 -9.18
C LEU A 97 1.76 -1.12 -7.91
N TYR A 98 2.63 -1.04 -6.90
CA TYR A 98 2.45 -1.62 -5.57
C TYR A 98 2.10 -0.51 -4.57
N THR A 99 0.91 -0.57 -4.01
CA THR A 99 0.41 0.46 -3.08
C THR A 99 0.38 -0.10 -1.67
N LEU A 100 1.00 0.61 -0.71
CA LEU A 100 0.94 0.29 0.71
C LEU A 100 0.45 1.51 1.47
N TRP A 101 -0.80 1.47 1.96
CA TRP A 101 -1.32 2.52 2.83
C TRP A 101 -1.75 1.94 4.17
N MET A 102 -0.90 2.18 5.18
CA MET A 102 -1.03 1.61 6.51
C MET A 102 -0.40 2.53 7.57
N GLY A 103 -0.71 2.27 8.85
CA GLY A 103 -0.08 2.88 10.00
C GLY A 103 -1.07 3.57 10.93
N GLY A 104 -2.23 3.99 10.42
CA GLY A 104 -3.23 4.68 11.24
C GLY A 104 -3.79 3.79 12.36
N ASN A 105 -4.01 2.50 12.09
CA ASN A 105 -4.56 1.58 13.08
C ASN A 105 -3.57 1.28 14.20
N ASP A 106 -2.26 1.26 13.94
CA ASP A 106 -1.21 1.08 14.96
C ASP A 106 -1.33 2.16 16.05
N TYR A 107 -1.43 3.43 15.64
CA TYR A 107 -1.59 4.55 16.58
C TYR A 107 -2.92 4.48 17.32
N ILE A 108 -4.00 4.11 16.65
CA ILE A 108 -5.33 3.97 17.29
C ILE A 108 -5.31 2.83 18.31
N MET A 109 -4.75 1.67 17.96
CA MET A 109 -4.64 0.52 18.86
C MET A 109 -3.80 0.85 20.07
N ASP A 110 -2.62 1.45 19.87
CA ASP A 110 -1.73 1.83 20.97
C ASP A 110 -2.35 2.89 21.88
N THR A 111 -2.81 4.02 21.31
CA THR A 111 -3.21 5.19 22.11
C THR A 111 -4.65 5.12 22.61
N VAL A 112 -5.60 4.69 21.77
CA VAL A 112 -7.03 4.73 22.09
C VAL A 112 -7.47 3.46 22.81
N PHE A 113 -7.04 2.30 22.33
CA PHE A 113 -7.52 1.01 22.86
C PHE A 113 -6.64 0.45 23.97
N ASN A 114 -5.31 0.61 23.86
CA ASN A 114 -4.36 0.06 24.83
C ASN A 114 -3.85 1.09 25.85
N GLY A 115 -4.07 2.39 25.61
CA GLY A 115 -3.69 3.47 26.53
C GLY A 115 -2.18 3.63 26.70
N LYS A 116 -1.39 3.26 25.68
CA LYS A 116 0.07 3.44 25.63
C LYS A 116 0.46 4.43 24.55
N ASP A 117 1.69 4.93 24.63
CA ASP A 117 2.25 5.77 23.57
C ASP A 117 2.36 4.95 22.27
N ALA A 118 2.10 5.60 21.14
CA ALA A 118 2.34 4.99 19.84
C ALA A 118 3.85 4.73 19.64
N GLU A 119 4.17 3.72 18.85
CA GLU A 119 5.55 3.34 18.51
C GLU A 119 5.81 3.56 17.00
N PRO A 120 6.09 4.81 16.55
CA PRO A 120 6.29 5.13 15.14
C PRO A 120 7.41 4.33 14.47
N ASP A 121 8.45 3.98 15.23
CA ASP A 121 9.58 3.22 14.72
C ASP A 121 9.16 1.82 14.26
N ASN A 122 8.24 1.15 14.97
CA ASN A 122 7.70 -0.14 14.58
C ASN A 122 6.89 -0.04 13.28
N VAL A 123 6.08 1.03 13.15
CA VAL A 123 5.29 1.32 11.95
C VAL A 123 6.22 1.48 10.74
N VAL A 124 7.29 2.26 10.88
CA VAL A 124 8.29 2.46 9.82
C VAL A 124 9.03 1.16 9.51
N GLU A 125 9.42 0.38 10.52
CA GLU A 125 10.13 -0.90 10.35
C GLU A 125 9.28 -1.92 9.59
N ASN A 126 8.00 -2.04 9.93
CA ASN A 126 7.08 -2.96 9.26
C ASN A 126 6.83 -2.56 7.81
N ILE A 127 6.56 -1.28 7.53
CA ILE A 127 6.37 -0.79 6.15
C ILE A 127 7.67 -0.96 5.33
N SER A 128 8.82 -0.64 5.92
CA SER A 128 10.12 -0.81 5.24
C SER A 128 10.42 -2.27 4.93
N SER A 129 10.09 -3.18 5.85
CA SER A 129 10.23 -4.62 5.68
C SER A 129 9.30 -5.17 4.59
N ALA A 130 8.05 -4.67 4.52
CA ALA A 130 7.11 -5.01 3.46
C ALA A 130 7.63 -4.57 2.09
N ILE A 131 8.08 -3.31 1.94
CA ILE A 131 8.63 -2.79 0.69
C ILE A 131 9.85 -3.59 0.25
N LYS A 132 10.79 -3.82 1.17
CA LYS A 132 12.00 -4.61 0.88
C LYS A 132 11.66 -6.01 0.40
N THR A 133 10.74 -6.69 1.09
CA THR A 133 10.30 -8.05 0.73
C THR A 133 9.67 -8.10 -0.66
N LEU A 134 8.83 -7.11 -1.00
CA LEU A 134 8.23 -6.99 -2.33
C LEU A 134 9.28 -6.71 -3.41
N HIS A 135 10.22 -5.80 -3.13
CA HIS A 135 11.30 -5.44 -4.04
C HIS A 135 12.24 -6.63 -4.31
N ASP A 136 12.62 -7.39 -3.28
CA ASP A 136 13.41 -8.61 -3.41
C ASP A 136 12.71 -9.69 -4.26
N LYS A 137 11.41 -9.54 -4.53
CA LYS A 137 10.60 -10.40 -5.40
C LYS A 137 10.34 -9.80 -6.78
N GLY A 138 10.86 -8.61 -7.08
CA GLY A 138 10.81 -7.95 -8.38
C GLY A 138 9.80 -6.80 -8.50
N ALA A 139 9.25 -6.31 -7.39
CA ALA A 139 8.42 -5.11 -7.39
C ALA A 139 9.31 -3.85 -7.47
N GLU A 140 8.99 -2.90 -8.36
CA GLU A 140 9.84 -1.73 -8.61
C GLU A 140 9.11 -0.39 -8.39
N ASP A 141 7.80 -0.34 -8.68
CA ASP A 141 6.99 0.87 -8.59
C ASP A 141 6.13 0.89 -7.33
N PHE A 142 6.43 1.78 -6.39
CA PHE A 142 5.73 1.87 -5.11
C PHE A 142 4.99 3.18 -4.90
N LEU A 143 3.81 3.07 -4.30
CA LEU A 143 2.99 4.18 -3.84
C LEU A 143 2.70 4.05 -2.35
N ILE A 144 3.25 4.96 -1.56
CA ILE A 144 3.18 4.89 -0.09
C ILE A 144 2.55 6.19 0.43
N PRO A 145 1.23 6.25 0.62
CA PRO A 145 0.60 7.44 1.19
C PRO A 145 1.01 7.65 2.65
N ASN A 146 1.19 8.91 3.05
CA ASN A 146 1.56 9.26 4.41
C ASN A 146 0.34 9.20 5.37
N ILE A 147 0.60 8.86 6.63
CA ILE A 147 -0.40 8.65 7.68
C ILE A 147 -1.03 9.98 8.13
N GLU A 148 -0.25 11.07 8.16
CA GLU A 148 -0.62 12.27 8.95
C GLU A 148 -1.45 13.32 8.20
N SER A 149 -1.65 13.20 6.88
CA SER A 149 -2.15 14.36 6.12
C SER A 149 -2.78 14.11 4.75
N GLY A 150 -2.88 12.85 4.29
CA GLY A 150 -3.39 12.56 2.95
C GLY A 150 -2.46 13.00 1.81
N TYR A 151 -1.19 13.31 2.08
CA TYR A 151 -0.18 13.46 1.03
C TYR A 151 0.36 12.10 0.61
N ILE A 152 0.63 11.98 -0.69
CA ILE A 152 1.08 10.74 -1.32
C ILE A 152 2.59 10.82 -1.57
N VAL A 153 3.35 9.81 -1.12
CA VAL A 153 4.77 9.65 -1.49
C VAL A 153 4.86 8.62 -2.61
N TYR A 154 5.36 9.05 -3.78
CA TYR A 154 5.71 8.16 -4.89
C TYR A 154 7.19 7.78 -4.79
N VAL A 155 7.48 6.49 -4.84
CA VAL A 155 8.84 5.96 -4.84
C VAL A 155 9.02 5.05 -6.07
N HIS A 156 9.88 5.46 -6.99
CA HIS A 156 10.29 4.64 -8.13
C HIS A 156 11.73 4.18 -7.91
N TYR A 157 11.96 2.86 -7.84
CA TYR A 157 13.30 2.29 -7.81
C TYR A 157 13.83 2.17 -9.24
N SER A 158 14.96 2.82 -9.53
CA SER A 158 15.64 2.69 -10.82
C SER A 158 17.10 2.31 -10.60
N ILE A 159 17.47 1.10 -11.03
CA ILE A 159 18.87 0.64 -11.03
C ILE A 159 19.55 1.25 -12.25
N SER A 160 20.24 2.39 -12.08
CA SER A 160 21.24 2.81 -13.07
C SER A 160 22.43 1.86 -12.97
N PRO A 161 22.93 1.23 -14.05
CA PRO A 161 24.21 0.55 -14.00
C PRO A 161 25.28 1.60 -13.65
N SER A 162 25.89 1.49 -12.47
CA SER A 162 26.89 2.44 -12.01
C SER A 162 28.04 2.56 -13.02
N PRO A 163 28.48 3.78 -13.39
CA PRO A 163 29.77 3.95 -14.04
C PRO A 163 30.84 3.51 -13.04
N HIS A 164 31.72 2.59 -13.47
CA HIS A 164 32.82 2.04 -12.68
C HIS A 164 33.55 3.15 -11.89
N LEU A 165 33.41 3.15 -10.56
CA LEU A 165 34.27 3.96 -9.71
C LEU A 165 35.58 3.20 -9.45
N PRO A 166 36.75 3.87 -9.53
CA PRO A 166 38.04 3.23 -9.34
C PRO A 166 38.22 2.80 -7.87
N ILE A 167 38.74 1.59 -7.71
CA ILE A 167 39.04 0.95 -6.42
C ILE A 167 40.23 1.67 -5.79
N SER A 168 40.08 2.21 -4.57
CA SER A 168 41.18 2.77 -3.78
C SER A 168 41.88 1.66 -2.96
N PRO A 169 43.23 1.69 -2.77
CA PRO A 169 44.00 0.55 -2.26
C PRO A 169 43.84 0.26 -0.75
N ASN A 170 43.08 1.06 -0.02
CA ASN A 170 42.96 0.90 1.43
C ASN A 170 41.61 0.28 1.78
N ASN A 171 41.63 -1.05 1.89
CA ASN A 171 40.52 -1.93 2.27
C ASN A 171 39.87 -1.56 3.62
N THR A 172 38.96 -0.59 3.60
CA THR A 172 37.95 -0.43 4.64
C THR A 172 36.62 -0.08 3.98
N ILE A 173 35.88 -1.11 3.57
CA ILE A 173 34.47 -0.97 3.23
C ILE A 173 33.73 -0.78 4.56
N LYS A 174 33.42 0.48 4.89
CA LYS A 174 32.36 0.76 5.86
C LYS A 174 31.05 0.45 5.16
N TYR A 175 30.43 -0.69 5.45
CA TYR A 175 29.01 -0.87 5.17
C TYR A 175 28.25 0.11 6.07
N SER A 176 27.96 1.28 5.54
CA SER A 176 26.85 2.07 6.03
C SER A 176 25.61 1.40 5.48
N THR A 177 24.91 0.61 6.29
CA THR A 177 23.50 0.29 6.07
C THR A 177 22.70 1.57 6.32
N GLY A 178 22.92 2.57 5.46
CA GLY A 178 22.22 3.84 5.46
C GLY A 178 21.22 3.77 4.32
N PHE A 179 19.97 3.49 4.65
CA PHE A 179 18.85 3.72 3.75
C PHE A 179 18.73 5.24 3.62
N ASP A 180 19.41 5.80 2.62
CA ASP A 180 19.44 7.25 2.40
C ASP A 180 18.26 7.66 1.51
N ILE A 181 17.18 8.12 2.14
CA ILE A 181 15.93 8.53 1.48
C ILE A 181 16.08 9.93 0.82
N THR A 182 17.27 10.54 0.81
CA THR A 182 17.44 11.96 0.43
C THR A 182 17.42 12.29 -1.07
N ARG A 183 17.24 11.32 -1.98
CA ARG A 183 17.19 11.58 -3.43
C ARG A 183 15.96 10.99 -4.10
N TYR A 184 14.80 11.56 -3.83
CA TYR A 184 13.57 11.28 -4.58
C TYR A 184 12.96 12.55 -5.17
N SER A 185 12.50 12.42 -6.42
CA SER A 185 11.68 13.42 -7.08
C SER A 185 10.30 13.43 -6.42
N LEU A 186 10.11 14.32 -5.43
CA LEU A 186 8.88 14.44 -4.68
C LEU A 186 7.77 15.05 -5.58
N LEU A 187 6.93 14.23 -6.20
CA LEU A 187 5.68 14.67 -6.80
C LEU A 187 4.60 14.71 -5.71
N VAL A 188 4.57 15.81 -4.95
CA VAL A 188 3.51 16.07 -3.97
C VAL A 188 2.26 16.47 -4.72
N THR A 189 1.27 15.57 -4.76
CA THR A 189 -0.08 15.91 -5.24
C THR A 189 -1.02 15.91 -4.04
N PRO A 190 -1.65 17.03 -3.67
CA PRO A 190 -2.60 17.04 -2.56
C PRO A 190 -3.88 16.28 -2.94
N TYR A 191 -4.36 15.44 -2.03
CA TYR A 191 -5.61 14.68 -2.19
C TYR A 191 -6.82 15.56 -2.51
N SER A 192 -6.80 16.82 -2.06
CA SER A 192 -7.85 17.83 -2.31
C SER A 192 -7.99 18.22 -3.79
N LEU A 193 -6.96 18.03 -4.63
CA LEU A 193 -7.04 18.33 -6.07
C LEU A 193 -7.67 17.20 -6.89
N LEU A 194 -7.64 15.96 -6.40
CA LEU A 194 -8.27 14.81 -7.07
C LEU A 194 -9.79 14.76 -6.86
N LEU A 195 -10.28 15.32 -5.76
CA LEU A 195 -11.72 15.35 -5.42
C LEU A 195 -12.48 16.57 -5.98
N SER A 196 -11.79 17.55 -6.56
CA SER A 196 -12.44 18.80 -7.00
C SER A 196 -13.34 18.64 -8.24
N ASN A 197 -13.34 17.48 -8.90
CA ASN A 197 -14.10 17.25 -10.13
C ASN A 197 -15.35 16.36 -9.99
N THR A 198 -15.76 15.95 -8.78
CA THR A 198 -16.90 15.02 -8.65
C THR A 198 -17.86 15.25 -7.48
N ILE A 199 -17.95 16.47 -6.94
CA ILE A 199 -19.06 16.83 -6.03
C ILE A 199 -20.19 17.45 -6.85
N THR A 200 -21.06 16.59 -7.39
CA THR A 200 -22.43 17.01 -7.72
C THR A 200 -23.25 16.88 -6.45
N ASN A 201 -23.75 18.01 -5.97
CA ASN A 201 -24.60 18.16 -4.80
C ASN A 201 -25.75 17.13 -4.79
N TYR A 202 -25.86 16.34 -3.72
CA TYR A 202 -27.13 15.72 -3.34
C TYR A 202 -27.76 16.52 -2.21
N PRO A 203 -29.08 16.78 -2.26
CA PRO A 203 -29.76 17.64 -1.32
C PRO A 203 -29.95 16.93 0.03
N ASP A 204 -29.75 17.68 1.11
CA ASP A 204 -30.10 17.28 2.46
C ASP A 204 -31.56 16.83 2.54
N SER A 205 -31.82 15.60 3.01
CA SER A 205 -33.10 15.29 3.65
C SER A 205 -33.06 14.04 4.55
N ILE A 206 -33.22 14.35 5.84
CA ILE A 206 -33.86 13.64 6.98
C ILE A 206 -33.17 12.38 7.52
#